data_AF-S3AL06-F1
#
_entry.id   AF-S3AL06-F1
#
_cell.length_a   1.000
_cell.length_b   1.000
_cell.length_c   1.000
_cell.angle_alpha   90.00
_cell.angle_beta   90.00
_cell.angle_gamma   90.00
#
_symmetry.space_group_name_H-M   'P 1'
#
loop_
_entity.id
_entity.type
_entity.pdbx_description
1 polymer ?
#
loop_
_entity_poly.entity_id
_entity_poly.type
_entity_poly.pdbx_seq_one_letter_code
_entity_poly.pdbx_strand_id
1 'polypeptide(L)'
;MANKNVPEAVGRLRAALSHPAVPPLATAAAGLLGACYLWGTDPHRPGGWLPRCPFNWATGLLCPACGGTRMAYDLMHGDLVAAFHDNAALLTVGLPVAGYLSARWLWEGLRGRRYAPRLSTRGTVAVLATAVAWTVARNVL
;
A
#
# COMPACT_ATOMS: atom_id res chain seq x y z
N MET A 1 47.03 -12.57 -2.61
CA MET A 1 46.46 -12.22 -3.93
C MET A 1 45.03 -11.74 -3.70
N ALA A 2 44.74 -10.45 -3.85
CA ALA A 2 43.39 -9.92 -3.67
C ALA A 2 42.47 -10.44 -4.80
N ASN A 3 41.32 -11.01 -4.43
CA ASN A 3 40.37 -11.59 -5.37
C ASN A 3 39.66 -10.46 -6.16
N LYS A 4 40.11 -10.25 -7.40
CA LYS A 4 39.59 -9.24 -8.33
C LYS A 4 38.11 -9.42 -8.67
N ASN A 5 37.52 -10.60 -8.36
CA ASN A 5 36.12 -10.90 -8.62
C ASN A 5 35.16 -10.24 -7.63
N VAL A 6 35.60 -9.89 -6.41
CA VAL A 6 34.74 -9.28 -5.38
C VAL A 6 34.34 -7.84 -5.75
N PRO A 7 35.26 -6.95 -6.18
CA PRO A 7 34.91 -5.59 -6.63
C PRO A 7 33.94 -5.57 -7.82
N GLU A 8 34.11 -6.49 -8.78
CA GLU A 8 33.25 -6.59 -9.96
C GLU A 8 31.83 -7.05 -9.62
N ALA A 9 31.71 -8.06 -8.75
CA ALA A 9 30.41 -8.54 -8.28
C ALA A 9 29.63 -7.44 -7.54
N VAL A 10 30.30 -6.68 -6.67
CA VAL A 10 29.71 -5.55 -5.95
C VAL A 10 29.27 -4.44 -6.91
N GLY A 11 30.07 -4.15 -7.95
CA GLY A 11 29.72 -3.18 -8.98
C GLY A 11 28.46 -3.57 -9.77
N ARG A 12 28.36 -4.84 -10.19
CA ARG A 12 27.19 -5.38 -10.91
C ARG A 12 25.92 -5.37 -10.05
N LEU A 13 26.03 -5.73 -8.76
CA LEU A 13 24.92 -5.67 -7.81
C LEU A 13 24.42 -4.24 -7.62
N ARG A 14 25.32 -3.27 -7.42
CA ARG A 14 24.94 -1.85 -7.30
C ARG A 14 24.26 -1.33 -8.56
N ALA A 15 24.77 -1.67 -9.74
CA ALA A 15 24.15 -1.30 -11.01
C ALA A 15 22.74 -1.88 -11.13
N ALA A 16 22.55 -3.16 -10.80
CA ALA A 16 21.24 -3.81 -10.80
C ALA A 16 20.27 -3.17 -9.79
N LEU A 17 20.72 -2.92 -8.55
CA LEU A 17 19.91 -2.29 -7.50
C LEU A 17 19.55 -0.83 -7.81
N SER A 18 20.36 -0.16 -8.62
CA SER A 18 20.11 1.22 -9.05
C SER A 18 19.08 1.34 -10.19
N HIS A 19 18.63 0.21 -10.74
CA HIS A 19 17.72 0.21 -11.88
C HIS A 19 16.35 0.82 -11.50
N PRO A 20 15.77 1.73 -12.31
CA PRO A 20 14.51 2.40 -11.99
C PRO A 20 13.29 1.48 -11.77
N ALA A 21 13.35 0.23 -12.23
CA ALA A 21 12.34 -0.79 -11.98
C ALA A 21 12.40 -1.41 -10.57
N VAL A 22 13.53 -1.29 -9.85
CA VAL A 22 13.70 -1.94 -8.54
C VAL A 22 12.66 -1.44 -7.52
N PRO A 23 12.45 -0.13 -7.33
CA PRO A 23 11.46 0.36 -6.37
C PRO A 23 10.01 -0.10 -6.62
N PRO A 24 9.43 0.00 -7.84
CA PRO A 24 8.07 -0.50 -8.08
C PRO A 24 7.96 -2.01 -7.91
N LEU A 25 8.96 -2.79 -8.34
CA LEU A 25 8.96 -4.23 -8.16
C LEU A 25 9.07 -4.64 -6.68
N ALA A 26 9.94 -3.98 -5.92
CA ALA A 26 10.07 -4.20 -4.48
C ALA A 26 8.76 -3.85 -3.75
N THR A 27 8.09 -2.77 -4.16
CA THR A 27 6.80 -2.37 -3.57
C THR A 27 5.70 -3.38 -3.90
N ALA A 28 5.64 -3.86 -5.14
CA ALA A 28 4.70 -4.91 -5.55
C ALA A 28 4.95 -6.21 -4.79
N ALA A 29 6.21 -6.63 -4.66
CA ALA A 29 6.60 -7.82 -3.90
C ALA A 29 6.22 -7.69 -2.41
N ALA A 30 6.48 -6.55 -1.80
CA ALA A 30 6.05 -6.28 -0.41
C ALA A 30 4.52 -6.31 -0.27
N GLY A 31 3.78 -5.76 -1.23
CA GLY A 31 2.33 -5.81 -1.28
C GLY A 31 1.80 -7.24 -1.37
N LEU A 32 2.39 -8.08 -2.23
CA LEU A 32 2.03 -9.49 -2.36
C LEU A 32 2.32 -10.27 -1.07
N LEU A 33 3.48 -10.06 -0.44
CA LEU A 33 3.79 -10.68 0.84
C LEU A 33 2.80 -10.27 1.93
N GLY A 34 2.44 -8.97 1.98
CA GLY A 34 1.41 -8.47 2.88
C GLY A 34 0.04 -9.10 2.63
N ALA A 35 -0.35 -9.25 1.36
CA ALA A 35 -1.59 -9.91 0.96
C ALA A 35 -1.60 -11.40 1.36
N CYS A 36 -0.51 -12.14 1.12
CA CYS A 36 -0.39 -13.53 1.54
C CYS A 36 -0.49 -13.69 3.07
N TYR A 37 0.13 -12.79 3.83
CA TYR A 37 0.01 -12.79 5.29
C TYR A 37 -1.43 -12.47 5.74
N LEU A 38 -2.05 -11.47 5.12
CA LEU A 38 -3.40 -11.03 5.46
C LEU A 38 -4.46 -12.07 5.06
N TRP A 39 -4.25 -12.85 4.01
CA TRP A 39 -5.14 -13.93 3.58
C TRP A 39 -5.50 -14.89 4.72
N GLY A 40 -4.52 -15.27 5.54
CA GLY A 40 -4.73 -16.14 6.71
C GLY A 40 -5.02 -15.39 8.02
N THR A 41 -4.96 -14.06 8.04
CA THR A 41 -5.02 -13.25 9.25
C THR A 41 -6.22 -12.31 9.21
N ASP A 42 -7.40 -12.82 9.61
CA ASP A 42 -8.66 -12.08 9.60
C ASP A 42 -8.61 -10.79 10.47
N PRO A 43 -8.66 -9.59 9.87
CA PRO A 43 -8.61 -8.30 10.58
C PRO A 43 -9.94 -7.91 11.25
N HIS A 44 -11.02 -8.68 11.04
CA HIS A 44 -12.29 -8.49 11.72
C HIS A 44 -12.29 -9.09 13.12
N ARG A 45 -11.46 -10.11 13.36
CA ARG A 45 -11.43 -10.83 14.64
C ARG A 45 -10.37 -10.27 15.59
N PRO A 46 -10.75 -9.98 16.85
CA PRO A 46 -9.76 -9.65 17.88
C PRO A 46 -8.93 -10.89 18.23
N GLY A 47 -7.66 -10.68 18.62
CA GLY A 47 -6.77 -11.77 19.06
C GLY A 47 -6.05 -12.53 17.94
N GLY A 48 -6.16 -12.07 16.70
CA GLY A 48 -5.34 -12.56 15.58
C GLY A 48 -3.87 -12.13 15.69
N TRP A 49 -3.08 -12.53 14.69
CA TRP A 49 -1.65 -12.24 14.61
C TRP A 49 -1.38 -10.78 14.18
N LEU A 50 -2.43 -10.05 13.80
CA LEU A 50 -2.35 -8.64 13.45
C LEU A 50 -2.18 -7.79 14.72
N PRO A 51 -1.17 -6.90 14.78
CA PRO A 51 -1.04 -5.99 15.91
C PRO A 51 -2.27 -5.08 16.01
N ARG A 52 -2.73 -4.84 17.24
CA ARG A 52 -3.84 -3.92 17.49
C ARG A 52 -3.42 -2.50 17.08
N CYS A 53 -4.27 -1.82 16.32
CA CYS A 53 -4.03 -0.43 15.95
C CYS A 53 -4.04 0.49 17.19
N PRO A 54 -2.98 1.30 17.42
CA PRO A 54 -2.94 2.22 18.56
C PRO A 54 -4.08 3.25 18.54
N PHE A 55 -4.46 3.74 17.35
CA PHE A 55 -5.56 4.70 17.21
C PHE A 55 -6.90 4.09 17.62
N ASN A 56 -7.19 2.88 17.14
CA ASN A 56 -8.39 2.17 17.54
C ASN A 56 -8.38 1.81 19.03
N TRP A 57 -7.22 1.44 19.57
CA TRP A 57 -7.08 1.19 21.00
C TRP A 57 -7.35 2.44 21.84
N ALA A 58 -6.87 3.60 21.41
CA ALA A 58 -7.02 4.86 22.15
C ALA A 58 -8.42 5.49 22.02
N THR A 59 -9.08 5.34 20.87
CA THR A 59 -10.33 6.07 20.55
C THR A 59 -11.55 5.18 20.36
N GLY A 60 -11.36 3.87 20.16
CA GLY A 60 -12.41 2.95 19.70
C GLY A 60 -12.74 3.07 18.21
N LEU A 61 -12.22 4.08 17.50
CA LEU A 61 -12.58 4.38 16.11
C LEU A 61 -11.69 3.62 15.11
N LEU A 62 -12.22 3.34 13.93
CA LEU A 62 -11.45 2.76 12.82
C LEU A 62 -10.86 3.89 11.97
N CYS A 63 -9.53 3.96 11.90
CA CYS A 63 -8.81 4.90 11.05
C CYS A 63 -8.81 4.42 9.58
N PRO A 64 -8.45 5.29 8.61
CA PRO A 64 -8.53 4.95 7.19
C PRO A 64 -7.56 3.81 6.81
N ALA A 65 -6.45 3.66 7.54
CA ALA A 65 -5.51 2.56 7.34
C ALA A 65 -6.10 1.22 7.79
N CYS A 66 -6.70 1.14 8.98
CA CYS A 66 -7.34 -0.09 9.47
C CYS A 66 -8.53 -0.51 8.58
N GLY A 67 -9.34 0.45 8.16
CA GLY A 67 -10.40 0.21 7.19
C GLY A 67 -9.86 -0.28 5.85
N GLY A 68 -8.72 0.26 5.39
CA GLY A 68 -8.05 -0.23 4.18
C GLY A 68 -7.56 -1.67 4.30
N THR A 69 -7.06 -2.08 5.48
CA THR A 69 -6.66 -3.48 5.73
C THR A 69 -7.85 -4.43 5.70
N ARG A 70 -8.98 -4.07 6.31
CA ARG A 70 -10.20 -4.89 6.27
C ARG A 70 -10.80 -4.96 4.87
N MET A 71 -10.88 -3.82 4.18
CA MET A 71 -11.27 -3.73 2.77
C MET A 71 -10.41 -4.67 1.89
N ALA A 72 -9.08 -4.65 2.08
CA ALA A 72 -8.19 -5.52 1.32
C ALA A 72 -8.45 -7.01 1.61
N TYR A 73 -8.72 -7.37 2.88
CA TYR A 73 -9.08 -8.73 3.26
C TYR A 73 -10.37 -9.19 2.56
N ASP A 74 -11.42 -8.37 2.60
CA ASP A 74 -12.70 -8.71 1.99
C ASP A 74 -12.62 -8.80 0.47
N LEU A 75 -11.87 -7.90 -0.18
CA LEU A 75 -11.59 -7.99 -1.62
C LEU A 75 -10.89 -9.30 -1.99
N MET A 76 -9.92 -9.73 -1.20
CA MET A 76 -9.21 -10.99 -1.43
C MET A 76 -10.13 -12.20 -1.30
N HIS A 77 -11.12 -12.14 -0.41
CA HIS A 77 -12.11 -13.20 -0.21
C HIS A 77 -13.34 -13.07 -1.13
N GLY A 78 -13.38 -12.06 -2.00
CA GLY A 78 -14.44 -11.85 -2.97
C GLY A 78 -15.68 -11.14 -2.44
N ASP A 79 -15.64 -10.59 -1.21
CA ASP A 79 -16.74 -9.83 -0.63
C ASP A 79 -16.61 -8.33 -0.95
N LEU A 80 -17.14 -7.94 -2.11
CA LEU A 80 -17.13 -6.55 -2.56
C LEU A 80 -18.01 -5.63 -1.71
N VAL A 81 -19.07 -6.17 -1.11
CA VAL A 81 -20.02 -5.39 -0.32
C VAL A 81 -19.39 -5.04 1.03
N ALA A 82 -18.81 -6.03 1.70
CA ALA A 82 -18.08 -5.81 2.94
C ALA A 82 -16.88 -4.87 2.72
N ALA A 83 -16.12 -5.07 1.63
CA ALA A 83 -15.03 -4.17 1.27
C ALA A 83 -15.49 -2.70 1.07
N PHE A 84 -16.65 -2.49 0.45
CA PHE A 84 -17.21 -1.16 0.28
C PHE A 84 -17.59 -0.54 1.63
N HIS A 85 -18.22 -1.29 2.52
CA HIS A 85 -18.53 -0.82 3.88
C HIS A 85 -17.27 -0.51 4.69
N ASP A 86 -16.22 -1.29 4.50
CA ASP A 86 -14.96 -1.07 5.19
C ASP A 86 -14.25 0.19 4.76
N ASN A 87 -14.25 0.52 3.46
CA ASN A 87 -13.63 1.74 2.98
C ASN A 87 -14.07 2.14 1.56
N ALA A 88 -15.30 2.64 1.40
CA ALA A 88 -15.83 3.04 0.09
C ALA A 88 -14.94 4.09 -0.60
N ALA A 89 -14.46 5.11 0.11
CA ALA A 89 -13.63 6.15 -0.48
C ALA A 89 -12.31 5.60 -1.04
N LEU A 90 -11.65 4.70 -0.29
CA LEU A 90 -10.45 4.02 -0.76
C LEU A 90 -10.78 3.06 -1.91
N LEU A 91 -11.89 2.31 -1.84
CA LEU A 91 -12.26 1.35 -2.87
C LEU A 91 -12.59 2.03 -4.21
N THR A 92 -13.38 3.10 -4.21
CA THR A 92 -13.91 3.70 -5.43
C THR A 92 -12.97 4.70 -6.08
N VAL A 93 -12.15 5.41 -5.29
CA VAL A 93 -11.24 6.45 -5.81
C VAL A 93 -9.79 6.07 -5.56
N GLY A 94 -9.46 5.70 -4.31
CA GLY A 94 -8.09 5.47 -3.92
C GLY A 94 -7.44 4.29 -4.64
N LEU A 95 -8.14 3.17 -4.78
CA LEU A 95 -7.65 1.94 -5.39
C LEU A 95 -7.43 2.11 -6.90
N PRO A 96 -8.36 2.69 -7.69
CA PRO A 96 -8.09 3.02 -9.10
C PRO A 96 -6.91 3.98 -9.29
N VAL A 97 -6.82 5.04 -8.49
CA VAL A 97 -5.72 6.01 -8.57
C VAL A 97 -4.38 5.36 -8.20
N ALA A 98 -4.34 4.59 -7.10
CA ALA A 98 -3.14 3.86 -6.68
C ALA A 98 -2.72 2.82 -7.73
N GLY A 99 -3.68 2.09 -8.30
CA GLY A 99 -3.44 1.14 -9.39
C GLY A 99 -2.84 1.80 -10.62
N TYR A 100 -3.43 2.90 -11.09
CA TYR A 100 -2.91 3.67 -12.22
C TYR A 100 -1.49 4.20 -11.96
N LEU A 101 -1.26 4.83 -10.81
CA LEU A 101 0.05 5.39 -10.47
C LEU A 101 1.12 4.30 -10.34
N SER A 102 0.78 3.15 -9.74
CA SER A 102 1.68 2.02 -9.58
C SER A 102 2.00 1.35 -10.92
N ALA A 103 1.00 1.16 -11.78
CA ALA A 103 1.19 0.62 -13.12
C ALA A 103 2.08 1.54 -13.96
N ARG A 104 1.83 2.84 -13.92
CA ARG A 104 2.63 3.85 -14.62
C ARG A 104 4.05 3.92 -14.06
N TRP A 105 4.22 3.78 -12.76
CA TRP A 105 5.54 3.73 -12.11
C TRP A 105 6.35 2.52 -12.53
N LEU A 106 5.73 1.33 -12.52
CA LEU A 106 6.35 0.10 -12.99
C LEU A 106 6.70 0.20 -14.48
N TRP A 107 5.78 0.65 -15.32
CA TRP A 107 5.97 0.78 -16.75
C TRP A 107 7.16 1.69 -17.11
N GLU A 108 7.25 2.86 -16.48
CA GLU A 108 8.36 3.79 -16.68
C GLU A 108 9.68 3.20 -16.15
N GLY A 109 9.64 2.54 -14.99
CA GLY A 109 10.79 1.86 -14.41
C GLY A 109 11.36 0.76 -15.31
N LEU A 110 10.49 -0.05 -15.93
CA LEU A 110 10.86 -1.08 -16.89
C LEU A 110 11.49 -0.50 -18.17
N ARG A 111 11.10 0.73 -18.55
CA ARG A 111 11.72 1.49 -19.65
C ARG A 111 13.03 2.19 -19.26
N GLY A 112 13.54 1.96 -18.05
CA GLY A 112 14.73 2.61 -17.54
C GLY A 112 14.54 4.10 -17.19
N ARG A 113 13.29 4.56 -17.08
CA ARG A 113 12.96 5.95 -16.75
C ARG A 113 12.52 6.08 -15.30
N ARG A 114 12.92 7.16 -14.64
CA ARG A 114 12.47 7.45 -13.28
C ARG A 114 11.14 8.19 -13.34
N TYR A 115 10.12 7.62 -12.71
CA TYR A 115 8.84 8.29 -12.49
C TYR A 115 8.67 8.68 -11.03
N ALA A 116 8.35 9.95 -10.81
CA ALA A 116 8.07 10.51 -9.49
C ALA A 116 6.80 11.38 -9.59
N PRO A 117 5.61 10.79 -9.34
CA PRO A 117 4.38 11.59 -9.28
C PRO A 117 4.51 12.60 -8.14
N ARG A 118 4.32 13.89 -8.45
CA ARG A 118 4.28 14.95 -7.44
C ARG A 118 2.83 15.31 -7.18
N LEU A 119 2.37 15.10 -5.95
CA LEU A 119 1.14 15.73 -5.49
C LEU A 119 1.45 17.19 -5.16
N SER A 120 0.58 18.09 -5.62
CA SER A 120 0.61 19.48 -5.16
C SER A 120 0.19 19.53 -3.68
N THR A 121 0.56 20.59 -2.97
CA THR A 121 0.09 20.81 -1.59
C THR A 121 -1.44 20.72 -1.49
N ARG A 122 -2.16 21.27 -2.47
CA ARG A 122 -3.62 21.17 -2.56
C ARG A 122 -4.09 19.73 -2.74
N GLY A 123 -3.40 18.95 -3.58
CA GLY A 123 -3.69 17.52 -3.76
C GLY A 123 -3.47 16.72 -2.49
N THR A 124 -2.35 16.95 -1.79
CA THR A 124 -2.06 16.31 -0.50
C THR A 124 -3.13 16.65 0.54
N VAL A 125 -3.50 17.94 0.65
CA VAL A 125 -4.57 18.38 1.55
C VAL A 125 -5.90 17.73 1.17
N ALA A 126 -6.25 17.65 -0.12
CA ALA A 126 -7.49 17.03 -0.56
C ALA A 126 -7.54 15.53 -0.20
N VAL A 127 -6.44 14.79 -0.39
CA VAL A 127 -6.35 13.37 -0.01
C VAL A 127 -6.50 13.20 1.50
N LEU A 128 -5.77 13.98 2.30
CA LEU A 128 -5.85 13.91 3.75
C LEU A 128 -7.23 14.32 4.27
N ALA A 129 -7.80 15.40 3.74
CA ALA A 129 -9.13 15.86 4.09
C ALA A 129 -10.19 14.81 3.74
N THR A 130 -10.09 14.17 2.57
CA THR A 130 -11.00 13.08 2.18
C THR A 130 -10.86 11.89 3.11
N ALA A 131 -9.64 11.49 3.47
CA ALA A 131 -9.40 10.38 4.39
C ALA A 131 -9.97 10.67 5.79
N VAL A 132 -9.80 11.90 6.29
CA VAL A 132 -10.37 12.32 7.58
C VAL A 132 -11.89 12.42 7.51
N ALA A 133 -12.44 13.05 6.47
CA ALA A 133 -13.88 13.18 6.27
C ALA A 133 -14.58 11.81 6.18
N TRP A 134 -14.00 10.88 5.42
CA TRP A 134 -14.47 9.49 5.38
C TRP A 134 -14.42 8.83 6.75
N THR A 135 -13.32 9.02 7.49
CA THR A 135 -13.17 8.49 8.86
C THR A 135 -14.25 9.03 9.79
N VAL A 136 -14.56 10.33 9.73
CA VAL A 136 -15.63 10.90 10.56
C VAL A 136 -16.99 10.35 10.13
N ALA A 137 -17.30 10.40 8.83
CA ALA A 137 -18.58 9.93 8.31
C ALA A 137 -18.87 8.48 8.70
N ARG A 138 -17.92 7.56 8.51
CA ARG A 138 -18.12 6.12 8.77
C ARG A 138 -18.24 5.73 10.24
N ASN A 139 -17.76 6.57 11.16
CA ASN A 139 -17.73 6.25 12.60
C ASN A 139 -18.83 6.97 13.37
N VAL A 140 -19.46 8.00 12.79
CA VAL A 140 -20.46 8.85 13.45
C VAL A 140 -21.86 8.69 12.83
N LEU A 141 -21.94 8.26 11.56
CA LEU A 141 -23.18 7.94 10.85
C LEU A 141 -23.36 6.42 10.78
#